data_AF-X0QLE8-F1
#
_entry.id   AF-X0QLE8-F1
#
_cell.length_a   1.000
_cell.length_b   1.000
_cell.length_c   1.000
_cell.angle_alpha   90.00
_cell.angle_beta   90.00
_cell.angle_gamma   90.00
#
_symmetry.space_group_name_H-M   'P 1'
#
loop_
_entity.id
_entity.type
_entity.pdbx_description
1 polymer ?
#
loop_
_entity_poly.entity_id
_entity_poly.type
_entity_poly.pdbx_seq_one_letter_code
_entity_poly.pdbx_strand_id
1 'polypeptide(L)'
;MSNTESNTKKPILKQSISLSEKSEYIFDDISTAQSAFLTLPVVIQPALEQAKRVVLIANNPAVTTTQLEMLIQPDDVLVLFNHFIHDDFFASHQLASSLPKLLFFSADW
;
A
#
# COMPACT_ATOMS: atom_id res chain seq x y z
N MET A 1 13.82 47.69 -4.97
CA MET A 1 12.84 47.00 -5.85
C MET A 1 13.63 46.17 -6.84
N SER A 2 13.48 44.86 -6.80
CA SER A 2 13.68 43.91 -7.90
C SER A 2 13.17 42.54 -7.42
N ASN A 3 12.01 42.15 -7.91
CA ASN A 3 11.42 40.83 -7.72
C ASN A 3 12.12 39.84 -8.64
N THR A 4 12.50 38.67 -8.11
CA THR A 4 12.67 37.49 -8.95
C THR A 4 12.21 36.25 -8.19
N GLU A 5 10.96 35.85 -8.44
CA GLU A 5 10.42 34.54 -8.08
C GLU A 5 11.19 33.45 -8.83
N SER A 6 11.87 32.57 -8.09
CA SER A 6 12.47 31.37 -8.64
C SER A 6 11.47 30.22 -8.54
N ASN A 7 10.91 29.89 -9.70
CA ASN A 7 10.01 28.78 -10.00
C ASN A 7 10.54 27.44 -9.45
N THR A 8 9.92 26.91 -8.39
CA THR A 8 10.15 25.53 -7.91
C THR A 8 9.42 24.55 -8.84
N LYS A 9 10.12 24.13 -9.89
CA LYS A 9 9.66 23.08 -10.81
C LYS A 9 9.52 21.75 -10.05
N LYS A 10 8.28 21.31 -9.83
CA LYS A 10 7.92 20.01 -9.27
C LYS A 10 8.55 18.88 -10.12
N PRO A 11 9.20 17.86 -9.56
CA PRO A 11 9.84 16.83 -10.35
C PRO A 11 8.78 15.99 -11.08
N ILE A 12 8.83 16.03 -12.41
CA ILE A 12 8.00 15.19 -13.28
C ILE A 12 8.65 13.81 -13.31
N LEU A 13 7.98 12.83 -12.73
CA LEU A 13 8.41 11.44 -12.71
C LEU A 13 8.17 10.84 -14.10
N LYS A 14 9.20 10.85 -14.95
CA LYS A 14 9.21 10.09 -16.21
C LYS A 14 9.76 8.70 -15.94
N GLN A 15 8.89 7.73 -15.72
CA GLN A 15 9.24 6.31 -15.85
C GLN A 15 8.35 5.70 -16.93
N SER A 16 8.91 5.63 -18.13
CA SER A 16 8.36 4.86 -19.24
C SER A 16 8.62 3.38 -18.98
N ILE A 17 7.67 2.70 -18.35
CA ILE A 17 7.60 1.25 -18.34
C ILE A 17 6.78 0.88 -19.58
N SER A 18 7.43 0.32 -20.60
CA SER A 18 6.74 -0.20 -21.78
C SER A 18 5.90 -1.42 -21.37
N LEU A 19 4.61 -1.20 -21.14
CA LEU A 19 3.62 -2.24 -20.91
C LEU A 19 3.01 -2.66 -22.26
N SER A 20 2.98 -3.97 -22.50
CA SER A 20 2.37 -4.66 -23.64
C SER A 20 0.99 -4.08 -23.99
N GLU A 21 0.71 -3.91 -25.29
CA GLU A 21 -0.43 -3.19 -25.91
C GLU A 21 -1.85 -3.75 -25.60
N LYS A 22 -2.05 -4.50 -24.51
CA LYS A 22 -3.33 -5.11 -24.14
C LYS A 22 -3.75 -4.95 -22.68
N SER A 23 -3.23 -3.96 -21.96
CA SER A 23 -3.91 -3.49 -20.75
C SER A 23 -4.51 -2.12 -21.04
N GLU A 24 -5.83 -2.02 -21.12
CA GLU A 24 -6.54 -0.76 -20.90
C GLU A 24 -6.23 -0.32 -19.47
N TYR A 25 -5.09 0.35 -19.30
CA TYR A 25 -4.74 0.98 -18.04
C TYR A 25 -5.57 2.26 -17.98
N ILE A 26 -6.78 2.14 -17.45
CA ILE A 26 -7.59 3.30 -17.10
C ILE A 26 -6.78 4.05 -16.04
N PHE A 27 -6.22 5.18 -16.44
CA PHE A 27 -5.63 6.12 -15.50
C PHE A 27 -6.79 6.60 -14.63
N ASP A 28 -6.94 6.03 -13.43
CA ASP A 28 -7.96 6.49 -12.49
C ASP A 28 -7.79 8.00 -12.31
N ASP A 29 -8.88 8.75 -12.51
CA ASP A 29 -8.88 10.19 -12.28
C ASP A 29 -8.37 10.47 -10.86
N ILE A 30 -7.51 11.48 -10.71
CA ILE A 30 -6.91 11.84 -9.41
C ILE A 30 -8.02 12.11 -8.37
N SER A 31 -9.18 12.59 -8.83
CA SER A 31 -10.36 12.80 -7.99
C SER A 31 -10.88 11.50 -7.37
N THR A 32 -10.83 10.39 -8.10
CA THR A 32 -11.23 9.06 -7.65
C THR A 32 -10.25 8.51 -6.61
N ALA A 33 -8.95 8.65 -6.84
CA ALA A 33 -7.92 8.18 -5.91
C ALA A 33 -7.96 8.95 -4.57
N GLN A 34 -8.14 10.28 -4.61
CA GLN A 34 -8.27 11.09 -3.41
C GLN A 34 -9.54 10.72 -2.63
N SER A 35 -10.66 10.52 -3.33
CA SER A 35 -11.91 10.10 -2.71
C SER A 35 -11.77 8.74 -2.05
N ALA A 36 -11.14 7.77 -2.75
CA ALA A 36 -10.86 6.45 -2.19
C ALA A 36 -9.96 6.52 -0.95
N PHE A 37 -8.90 7.34 -0.98
CA PHE A 37 -8.03 7.54 0.17
C PHE A 37 -8.78 8.05 1.41
N LEU A 38 -9.69 9.02 1.21
CA LEU A 38 -10.51 9.58 2.30
C LEU A 38 -11.51 8.57 2.89
N THR A 39 -11.85 7.50 2.16
CA THR A 39 -12.70 6.41 2.68
C THR A 39 -11.95 5.38 3.53
N LEU A 40 -10.61 5.41 3.53
CA LEU A 40 -9.82 4.48 4.34
C LEU A 40 -9.95 4.79 5.83
N PRO A 41 -9.76 3.79 6.72
CA PRO A 41 -9.75 4.02 8.16
C PRO A 41 -8.75 5.11 8.58
N VAL A 42 -9.12 5.90 9.59
CA VAL A 42 -8.32 7.06 10.04
C VAL A 42 -6.90 6.69 10.45
N VAL A 43 -6.67 5.48 10.96
CA VAL A 43 -5.31 5.00 11.32
C VAL A 43 -4.47 4.68 10.08
N ILE A 44 -5.11 4.34 8.95
CA ILE A 44 -4.44 3.92 7.72
C ILE A 44 -4.02 5.12 6.87
N GLN A 45 -4.81 6.20 6.85
CA GLN A 45 -4.47 7.40 6.09
C GLN A 45 -3.08 7.97 6.43
N PRO A 46 -2.78 8.34 7.70
CA PRO A 46 -1.46 8.84 8.07
C PRO A 46 -0.38 7.77 7.94
N ALA A 47 -0.74 6.49 8.14
CA ALA A 47 0.19 5.39 7.92
C ALA A 47 0.61 5.32 6.45
N LEU A 48 -0.30 5.46 5.48
CA LEU A 48 0.03 5.47 4.06
C LEU A 48 0.77 6.73 3.62
N GLU A 49 0.52 7.88 4.25
CA GLU A 49 1.28 9.11 4.00
C GLU A 49 2.74 9.01 4.49
N GLN A 50 2.95 8.29 5.60
CA GLN A 50 4.27 8.10 6.22
C GLN A 50 4.99 6.85 5.71
N ALA A 51 4.24 5.86 5.23
CA ALA A 51 4.76 4.56 4.84
C ALA A 51 5.64 4.70 3.60
N LYS A 52 6.80 4.06 3.69
CA LYS A 52 7.70 3.92 2.55
C LYS A 52 7.27 2.78 1.63
N ARG A 53 6.47 1.85 2.14
CA ARG A 53 6.17 0.56 1.52
C ARG A 53 4.78 0.06 1.93
N VAL A 54 4.04 -0.42 0.94
CA VAL A 54 2.79 -1.17 1.11
C VAL A 54 3.05 -2.61 0.71
N VAL A 55 2.75 -3.56 1.58
CA VAL A 55 3.01 -4.98 1.37
C VAL A 55 1.69 -5.71 1.19
N LEU A 56 1.46 -6.24 -0.01
CA LEU A 56 0.29 -7.04 -0.34
C LEU A 56 0.60 -8.51 -0.08
N ILE A 57 -0.11 -9.13 0.87
CA ILE A 57 0.12 -10.51 1.27
C ILE A 57 -1.04 -11.35 0.77
N ALA A 58 -0.77 -12.09 -0.30
CA ALA A 58 -1.72 -13.06 -0.84
C ALA A 58 -1.85 -14.26 0.10
N ASN A 59 -3.03 -14.90 0.07
CA ASN A 59 -3.30 -16.10 0.83
C ASN A 59 -2.69 -17.35 0.18
N ASN A 60 -1.36 -17.44 0.15
CA ASN A 60 -0.63 -18.54 -0.47
C ASN A 60 -0.01 -19.46 0.60
N PRO A 61 -0.47 -20.73 0.74
CA PRO A 61 0.08 -21.70 1.68
C PRO A 61 1.58 -21.97 1.58
N ALA A 62 2.20 -21.68 0.43
CA ALA A 62 3.64 -21.82 0.26
C ALA A 62 4.45 -20.73 0.97
N VAL A 63 3.82 -19.60 1.33
CA VAL A 63 4.48 -18.52 2.08
C VAL A 63 4.51 -18.93 3.55
N THR A 64 5.70 -18.98 4.16
CA THR A 64 5.86 -19.33 5.57
C THR A 64 5.98 -18.11 6.48
N THR A 65 5.73 -18.25 7.77
CA THR A 65 5.92 -17.17 8.76
C THR A 65 7.37 -16.71 8.84
N THR A 66 8.34 -17.59 8.66
CA THR A 66 9.77 -17.22 8.56
C THR A 66 10.05 -16.31 7.37
N GLN A 67 9.45 -16.58 6.21
CA GLN A 67 9.58 -15.71 5.04
C GLN A 67 8.93 -14.34 5.28
N LEU A 68 7.77 -14.32 5.94
CA LEU A 68 7.11 -13.07 6.34
C LEU A 68 7.97 -12.26 7.31
N GLU A 69 8.58 -12.90 8.31
CA GLU A 69 9.46 -12.26 9.29
C GLU A 69 10.70 -11.63 8.63
N MET A 70 11.28 -12.29 7.62
CA MET A 70 12.40 -11.72 6.86
C MET A 70 12.00 -10.56 5.93
N LEU A 71 10.74 -10.51 5.48
CA LEU A 71 10.28 -9.54 4.48
C LEU A 71 9.68 -8.27 5.09
N ILE A 72 8.94 -8.43 6.19
CA ILE A 72 8.22 -7.34 6.87
C ILE A 72 9.22 -6.44 7.57
N GLN A 73 9.05 -5.13 7.36
CA GLN A 73 9.91 -4.10 7.91
C GLN A 73 9.12 -3.16 8.84
N PRO A 74 9.81 -2.43 9.72
CA PRO A 74 9.23 -1.28 10.38
C PRO A 74 8.64 -0.32 9.34
N ASP A 75 7.51 0.30 9.66
CA ASP A 75 6.78 1.26 8.82
C ASP A 75 6.05 0.67 7.59
N ASP A 76 6.01 -0.65 7.42
CA ASP A 76 5.20 -1.28 6.37
C ASP A 76 3.70 -1.15 6.69
N VAL A 77 2.89 -0.85 5.67
CA VAL A 77 1.42 -1.03 5.73
C VAL A 77 1.07 -2.36 5.09
N LEU A 78 0.41 -3.23 5.85
CA LEU A 78 0.05 -4.57 5.41
C LEU A 78 -1.35 -4.57 4.79
N VAL A 79 -1.47 -5.17 3.60
CA VAL A 79 -2.75 -5.43 2.95
C VAL A 79 -2.96 -6.94 2.90
N LEU A 80 -3.96 -7.42 3.63
CA LEU A 80 -4.29 -8.84 3.77
C LEU A 80 -5.65 -9.10 3.08
N PHE A 81 -5.81 -10.31 2.53
CA PHE A 81 -7.00 -10.68 1.78
C PHE A 81 -7.71 -11.89 2.37
N ASN A 82 -9.05 -11.82 2.50
CA ASN A 82 -9.95 -12.91 2.89
C ASN A 82 -9.55 -13.60 4.23
N HIS A 83 -9.65 -14.94 4.29
CA HIS A 83 -9.14 -15.78 5.38
C HIS A 83 -7.62 -16.00 5.20
N PHE A 84 -6.82 -15.05 5.68
CA PHE A 84 -5.37 -15.17 5.64
C PHE A 84 -4.89 -16.30 6.57
N ILE A 85 -4.08 -17.21 6.03
CA ILE A 85 -3.64 -18.47 6.66
C ILE A 85 -2.66 -18.36 7.84
N HIS A 86 -2.14 -17.16 8.14
CA HIS A 86 -1.16 -16.93 9.22
C HIS A 86 -1.70 -15.92 10.24
N ASP A 87 -2.97 -16.05 10.60
CA ASP A 87 -3.68 -15.15 11.51
C ASP A 87 -2.96 -14.93 12.84
N ASP A 88 -2.51 -16.02 13.48
CA ASP A 88 -1.75 -15.97 14.71
C ASP A 88 -0.46 -15.15 14.57
N PHE A 89 0.23 -15.24 13.44
CA PHE A 89 1.44 -14.46 13.19
C PHE A 89 1.12 -12.96 13.15
N PHE A 90 0.09 -12.54 12.40
CA PHE A 90 -0.28 -11.13 12.33
C PHE A 90 -0.93 -10.60 13.62
N ALA A 91 -1.45 -11.48 14.47
CA ALA A 91 -2.04 -11.11 15.75
C ALA A 91 -1.02 -11.02 16.90
N SER A 92 0.00 -11.88 16.90
CA SER A 92 0.89 -12.07 18.07
C SER A 92 2.36 -11.72 17.82
N HIS A 93 2.84 -11.73 16.58
CA HIS A 93 4.24 -11.43 16.30
C HIS A 93 4.57 -9.98 16.68
N GLN A 94 5.71 -9.75 17.34
CA GLN A 94 6.07 -8.47 17.95
C GLN A 94 5.97 -7.30 16.96
N LEU A 95 6.52 -7.46 15.76
CA LEU A 95 6.45 -6.42 14.73
C LEU A 95 5.09 -6.45 14.01
N ALA A 96 4.66 -7.62 13.52
CA ALA A 96 3.54 -7.71 12.60
C ALA A 96 2.21 -7.29 13.26
N SER A 97 2.03 -7.58 14.56
CA SER A 97 0.86 -7.17 15.33
C SER A 97 0.73 -5.65 15.46
N SER A 98 1.85 -4.93 15.54
CA SER A 98 1.88 -3.47 15.68
C SER A 98 1.68 -2.70 14.36
N LEU A 99 1.90 -3.34 13.21
CA LEU A 99 1.80 -2.66 11.92
C LEU A 99 0.34 -2.36 11.55
N PRO A 100 0.07 -1.24 10.85
CA PRO A 100 -1.25 -0.94 10.30
C PRO A 100 -1.67 -1.99 9.27
N LYS A 101 -2.93 -2.44 9.34
CA LYS A 101 -3.47 -3.51 8.49
C LYS A 101 -4.75 -3.06 7.80
N LEU A 102 -4.80 -3.27 6.49
CA LEU A 102 -6.03 -3.23 5.71
C LEU A 102 -6.46 -4.67 5.38
N LEU A 103 -7.66 -5.02 5.80
CA LEU A 103 -8.28 -6.30 5.47
C LEU A 103 -9.25 -6.11 4.32
N PHE A 104 -9.00 -6.78 3.19
CA PHE A 104 -9.90 -6.81 2.05
C PHE A 104 -10.63 -8.15 2.03
N PHE A 105 -11.97 -8.09 2.07
CA PHE A 105 -12.83 -9.25 1.92
C PHE A 105 -13.53 -9.16 0.56
N SER A 106 -13.60 -10.27 -0.16
CA SER A 106 -14.56 -10.37 -1.27
C SER A 106 -15.97 -10.22 -0.70
N ALA A 107 -16.83 -9.43 -1.37
CA ALA A 107 -18.22 -9.24 -0.97
C ALA A 107 -19.09 -10.49 -1.22
N ASP A 108 -18.56 -11.49 -1.90
CA ASP A 108 -19.26 -12.73 -2.21
C ASP A 108 -18.90 -13.81 -1.17
N TRP A 109 -19.85 -14.03 -0.23
CA TRP A 109 -19.95 -15.21 0.64
C TRP A 109 -21.02 -16.16 0.11
#